data_AF-A0A8T6ZTB2-F1
#
_entry.id   AF-A0A8T6ZTB2-F1
#
_cell.length_a   1.000
_cell.length_b   1.000
_cell.length_c   1.000
_cell.angle_alpha   90.00
_cell.angle_beta   90.00
_cell.angle_gamma   90.00
#
_symmetry.space_group_name_H-M   'P 1'
#
loop_
_entity.id
_entity.type
_entity.pdbx_description
1 polymer ?
#
loop_
_entity_poly.entity_id
_entity_poly.type
_entity_poly.pdbx_seq_one_letter_code
_entity_poly.pdbx_strand_id
1 'polypeptide(L)' 'MRVGLWALAAILLGAILAHLLLQDRGYVLITFLGYAIEMSVPALVLVLGAAYFAIRLTIWLWRAPRQLGAAVAGVRVR' A
#
# COMPACT_ATOMS: atom_id res chain seq x y z
N MET A 1 10.23 -8.99 0.43
CA MET A 1 9.39 -8.36 -0.62
C MET A 1 8.54 -9.38 -1.37
N ARG A 2 9.10 -10.51 -1.84
CA ARG A 2 8.34 -11.55 -2.56
C ARG A 2 7.09 -12.07 -1.83
N VAL A 3 7.21 -12.53 -0.59
CA VAL A 3 6.06 -13.08 0.17
C VAL A 3 4.97 -12.03 0.38
N GLY A 4 5.34 -10.78 0.68
CA GLY A 4 4.37 -9.69 0.84
C GLY A 4 3.63 -9.33 -0.45
N LEU A 5 4.30 -9.38 -1.61
CA LEU A 5 3.67 -9.18 -2.91
C LEU A 5 2.69 -10.31 -3.24
N TRP A 6 3.06 -11.57 -2.98
CA TRP A 6 2.17 -12.71 -3.15
C TRP A 6 0.96 -12.65 -2.23
N ALA A 7 1.14 -12.25 -0.97
CA ALA A 7 0.05 -12.05 -0.04
C ALA A 7 -0.91 -10.93 -0.51
N LEU A 8 -0.37 -9.80 -0.98
CA LEU A 8 -1.18 -8.71 -1.52
C LEU A 8 -1.96 -9.17 -2.77
N ALA A 9 -1.32 -9.91 -3.67
CA ALA A 9 -1.97 -10.46 -4.86
C ALA A 9 -3.08 -11.46 -4.49
N ALA A 10 -2.85 -12.33 -3.51
CA ALA A 10 -3.86 -13.27 -3.01
C ALA A 10 -5.07 -12.55 -2.41
N ILE A 11 -4.85 -11.47 -1.64
CA ILE A 11 -5.92 -10.65 -1.07
C ILE A 11 -6.70 -9.93 -2.18
N LEU A 12 -6.03 -9.36 -3.18
CA LEU A 12 -6.70 -8.69 -4.30
C LEU A 12 -7.53 -9.67 -5.12
N LEU A 13 -6.97 -10.82 -5.48
CA LEU A 13 -7.69 -11.87 -6.20
C LEU A 13 -8.88 -12.38 -5.38
N GLY A 14 -8.70 -12.62 -4.08
CA GLY A 14 -9.77 -13.03 -3.17
C GLY A 14 -10.88 -11.98 -3.07
N ALA A 15 -10.53 -10.70 -2.98
CA ALA A 15 -11.50 -9.61 -2.91
C ALA A 15 -12.30 -9.45 -4.22
N ILE A 16 -11.63 -9.56 -5.38
CA ILE A 16 -12.31 -9.51 -6.69
C ILE A 16 -13.23 -10.71 -6.86
N LEU A 17 -12.76 -11.92 -6.55
CA LEU A 17 -13.57 -13.13 -6.61
C LEU A 17 -14.77 -13.04 -5.66
N ALA A 18 -14.56 -12.60 -4.43
CA ALA A 18 -15.67 -12.40 -3.48
C ALA A 18 -16.69 -11.37 -4.00
N HIS A 19 -16.22 -10.25 -4.57
CA HIS A 19 -17.09 -9.22 -5.14
C HIS A 19 -17.94 -9.72 -6.32
N LEU A 20 -17.42 -10.68 -7.10
CA LEU A 20 -18.11 -11.25 -8.26
C LEU A 20 -18.99 -12.45 -7.93
N LEU A 21 -18.57 -13.30 -6.98
CA LEU A 21 -19.25 -14.56 -6.66
C LEU A 21 -20.30 -14.42 -5.56
N LEU A 22 -20.14 -13.48 -4.61
CA LEU A 22 -21.14 -13.30 -3.56
C LEU A 22 -22.32 -12.49 -4.10
N GLN A 23 -23.52 -12.97 -3.78
CA GLN A 23 -24.79 -12.31 -4.11
C GLN A 23 -24.87 -10.90 -3.49
N ASP A 24 -24.24 -10.72 -2.33
CA ASP A 24 -24.03 -9.42 -1.73
C ASP A 24 -22.59 -8.98 -2.00
N ARG A 25 -22.42 -7.93 -2.82
CA ARG A 25 -21.13 -7.60 -3.47
C ARG A 25 -20.03 -7.15 -2.51
N GLY A 26 -20.29 -7.11 -1.20
CA GLY A 26 -19.33 -6.62 -0.21
C GLY A 26 -19.06 -5.14 -0.42
N TYR A 27 -19.97 -4.32 0.09
CA TYR A 27 -19.78 -2.88 0.18
C TYR A 27 -19.13 -2.53 1.52
N VAL A 28 -18.27 -1.52 1.48
CA VAL A 28 -17.62 -0.95 2.65
C VAL A 28 -18.15 0.48 2.79
N LEU A 29 -18.75 0.75 3.94
CA LEU A 29 -19.08 2.10 4.37
C LEU A 29 -18.10 2.50 5.47
N ILE A 30 -17.36 3.59 5.23
CA ILE A 30 -16.49 4.21 6.22
C ILE A 30 -17.09 5.55 6.60
N THR A 31 -17.47 5.70 7.87
CA THR A 31 -18.00 6.96 8.40
C THR A 31 -16.99 7.59 9.35
N PHE A 32 -16.55 8.81 9.06
CA PHE A 32 -15.53 9.52 9.84
C PHE A 32 -15.74 11.04 9.80
N LEU A 33 -15.72 11.72 10.95
CA LEU A 33 -15.90 13.17 11.08
C LEU A 33 -17.12 13.74 10.32
N GLY A 34 -18.22 12.98 10.25
CA GLY A 34 -19.42 13.37 9.51
C GLY A 34 -19.38 13.10 8.00
N TYR A 35 -18.26 12.59 7.48
CA TYR A 35 -18.16 12.10 6.11
C TYR A 35 -18.52 10.62 6.05
N ALA A 36 -19.23 10.23 4.98
CA ALA A 36 -19.52 8.85 4.64
C ALA A 36 -18.85 8.54 3.30
N ILE A 37 -18.02 7.49 3.29
CA ILE A 37 -17.35 7.00 2.08
C ILE A 37 -17.85 5.59 1.82
N GLU A 38 -18.55 5.42 0.71
CA GLU A 38 -19.02 4.14 0.21
C GLU A 38 -18.08 3.66 -0.89
N MET A 39 -17.51 2.48 -0.72
CA MET A 39 -16.62 1.87 -1.70
C MET A 39 -16.75 0.35 -1.72
N SER A 40 -16.29 -0.28 -2.79
CA SER A 40 -16.22 -1.75 -2.85
C SER A 40 -15.02 -2.28 -2.06
N VAL A 41 -15.11 -3.51 -1.55
CA VAL A 41 -13.97 -4.18 -0.88
C VAL A 41 -12.69 -4.18 -1.75
N PRO A 42 -12.73 -4.48 -3.07
CA PRO A 42 -11.56 -4.37 -3.92
C PRO A 42 -10.94 -2.96 -3.93
N ALA A 43 -11.76 -1.91 -3.98
CA ALA A 43 -11.28 -0.54 -3.95
C ALA A 43 -10.57 -0.21 -2.63
N LEU A 44 -11.12 -0.66 -1.49
CA LEU A 44 -10.49 -0.50 -0.19
C LEU A 44 -9.10 -1.14 -0.13
N VAL A 45 -8.97 -2.38 -0.63
CA VAL A 45 -7.69 -3.10 -0.64
C VAL A 45 -6.64 -2.36 -1.47
N LEU A 46 -7.03 -1.79 -2.61
CA LEU A 46 -6.14 -0.97 -3.44
C LEU A 46 -5.70 0.30 -2.72
N VAL A 47 -6.62 1.01 -2.06
CA VAL A 47 -6.29 2.22 -1.28
C VAL A 47 -5.30 1.91 -0.16
N LEU A 48 -5.53 0.83 0.59
CA LEU A 48 -4.62 0.40 1.66
C LEU A 48 -3.23 0.01 1.11
N GLY A 49 -3.20 -0.72 -0.01
CA GLY A 49 -1.95 -1.07 -0.69
C GLY A 49 -1.18 0.17 -1.14
N ALA A 50 -1.86 1.13 -1.78
CA ALA A 50 -1.27 2.39 -2.21
C ALA A 50 -0.73 3.20 -1.02
N ALA A 51 -1.49 3.31 0.07
CA ALA A 51 -1.06 3.98 1.29
C ALA A 51 0.19 3.34 1.89
N TYR A 52 0.26 2.01 1.94
CA TYR A 52 1.45 1.30 2.41
C TYR A 52 2.68 1.62 1.55
N PHE A 53 2.56 1.58 0.22
CA PHE A 53 3.67 1.91 -0.68
C PHE A 53 4.10 3.38 -0.54
N ALA A 54 3.14 4.30 -0.40
CA ALA A 54 3.42 5.71 -0.18
C ALA A 54 4.24 5.94 1.11
N ILE A 55 3.83 5.33 2.23
CA ILE A 55 4.56 5.42 3.51
C ILE A 55 5.98 4.85 3.36
N ARG A 56 6.11 3.68 2.72
CA ARG A 56 7.42 3.04 2.49
C ARG A 56 8.33 3.93 1.63
N LEU A 57 7.78 4.54 0.60
CA LEU A 57 8.51 5.45 -0.28
C LEU A 57 8.97 6.70 0.48
N THR A 58 8.10 7.31 1.29
CA THR A 58 8.45 8.47 2.12
C THR A 58 9.57 8.14 3.10
N ILE A 59 9.48 7.00 3.79
CA ILE A 59 10.55 6.54 4.70
C ILE A 59 11.86 6.31 3.95
N TRP A 60 11.80 5.72 2.75
CA TRP A 60 12.97 5.49 1.92
C TRP A 60 13.62 6.81 1.49
N LEU A 61 12.83 7.77 1.01
CA LEU A 61 13.29 9.11 0.63
C LEU A 61 13.91 9.85 1.81
N TRP A 62 13.33 9.77 3.00
CA TRP A 62 13.90 10.39 4.21
C TRP A 62 15.21 9.74 4.68
N ARG A 63 15.43 8.45 4.39
CA ARG A 63 16.67 7.74 4.72
C ARG A 63 17.76 7.87 3.65
N ALA A 64 17.39 8.20 2.41
CA ALA A 64 18.30 8.38 1.29
C ALA A 64 19.44 9.40 1.53
N PRO A 65 19.22 10.61 2.11
CA PRO A 65 20.30 11.59 2.28
C PRO A 65 21.43 11.10 3.19
N ARG A 66 21.12 10.26 4.19
CA ARG A 66 22.15 9.66 5.07
C ARG A 66 23.05 8.64 4.35
N GLN A 67 22.54 8.00 3.30
CA GLN A 67 23.29 7.01 2.52
C GLN A 67 24.14 7.68 1.42
N LEU A 68 23.63 8.76 0.84
CA LEU A 68 24.37 9.56 -0.14
C LEU A 68 25.58 10.28 0.49
N GLY A 69 25.43 10.79 1.71
CA GLY A 69 26.56 11.40 2.44
C GLY A 69 27.72 10.44 2.73
N ALA A 70 27.42 9.18 3.06
CA ALA A 70 28.43 8.14 3.29
C ALA A 70 29.15 7.72 2.00
N ALA A 71 28.42 7.61 0.88
CA ALA A 71 29.00 7.30 -0.42
C ALA A 71 29.92 8.42 -0.92
N VAL A 72 29.53 9.69 -0.77
CA VAL A 72 30.35 10.85 -1.16
C VAL A 72 31.59 11.01 -0.25
N ALA A 73 31.45 10.74 1.05
CA ALA A 73 32.59 10.76 1.98
C ALA A 73 33.61 9.64 1.66
N GLY A 74 33.15 8.44 1.29
CA GLY A 74 34.02 7.33 0.88
C GLY A 74 34.78 7.60 -0.43
N VAL A 75 34.20 8.37 -1.35
CA VAL A 75 34.85 8.78 -2.61
C VAL A 75 35.94 9.84 -2.39
N ARG A 76 35.87 10.65 -1.32
CA ARG A 76 36.84 11.72 -1.04
C ARG A 76 38.09 11.25 -0.27
N VAL A 77 38.13 10.00 0.18
CA VAL A 77 39.25 9.41 0.97
C VAL A 77 40.16 8.51 0.11
N ARG A 78 39.88 8.35 -1.18
CA ARG A 78 40.80 7.78 -2.18
C ARG A 78 41.36 8.89 -3.07
#